data_AF-A0A2D8QZC3-F1
#
_entry.id   AF-A0A2D8QZC3-F1
#
_cell.length_a   1.000
_cell.length_b   1.000
_cell.length_c   1.000
_cell.angle_alpha   90.00
_cell.angle_beta   90.00
_cell.angle_gamma   90.00
#
_symmetry.space_group_name_H-M   'P 1'
#
loop_
_entity.id
_entity.type
_entity.pdbx_description
1 polymer ?
#
loop_
_entity_poly.entity_id
_entity_poly.type
_entity_poly.pdbx_seq_one_letter_code
_entity_poly.pdbx_strand_id
1 'polypeptide(L)'
;MAQSVGKANYSASSARAKSRKSALIDQVRMKQLLQQDVNAISASIADSGYRADLDLYASRLKGAELVEAALSHNLDRDLAEVLHFCTGSVRDQVAIYALRFEFANAKTVLRAIHSGADHEVLRTEILPEENSSNRKWLDMATRSKTLAEAITLMGSSPWGKTLSKLPEGSSLQEMEDALDRAYYADALKSVSLPGSDFTLMRYLRSEIDHKNVINILRSIRQGIDQENIIQIMIPGGRSISKDALRAMTRETTGLGVVETLAKRSTGFDSEGLMEAIEASEGGSLDPVIQLLAKKRDALLYSMSHRSPVSVLPVVHYIESKTHEVQNLRLLVRGKAAGLSNEVIEEHMR
;
A
#
# COMPACT_ATOMS: atom_id res chain seq x y z
N MET A 1 -14.29 -10.44 -8.72
CA MET A 1 -14.83 -9.49 -9.73
C MET A 1 -15.23 -10.30 -10.96
N ALA A 2 -16.27 -9.89 -11.70
CA ALA A 2 -16.57 -10.49 -13.00
C ALA A 2 -15.46 -10.11 -13.99
N GLN A 3 -15.02 -11.05 -14.84
CA GLN A 3 -14.02 -10.76 -15.87
C GLN A 3 -14.61 -9.83 -16.93
N SER A 4 -13.83 -8.84 -17.36
CA SER A 4 -14.28 -7.94 -18.41
C SER A 4 -14.30 -8.67 -19.75
N VAL A 5 -15.40 -8.52 -20.48
CA VAL A 5 -15.59 -9.09 -21.81
C VAL A 5 -15.00 -8.11 -22.82
N GLY A 6 -13.95 -8.51 -23.54
CA GLY A 6 -13.34 -7.70 -24.59
C GLY A 6 -11.85 -7.95 -24.81
N LYS A 7 -11.32 -7.40 -25.91
CA LYS A 7 -9.90 -7.53 -26.26
C LYS A 7 -9.03 -6.76 -25.26
N ALA A 8 -8.02 -7.43 -24.72
CA ALA A 8 -7.03 -6.83 -23.84
C ALA A 8 -6.11 -5.85 -24.61
N ASN A 9 -5.93 -4.65 -24.08
CA ASN A 9 -5.18 -3.56 -24.74
C ASN A 9 -3.77 -3.32 -24.14
N TYR A 10 -2.99 -4.39 -23.97
CA TYR A 10 -1.66 -4.35 -23.34
C TYR A 10 -0.74 -3.24 -23.85
N SER A 11 -0.60 -3.09 -25.17
CA SER A 11 0.28 -2.08 -25.77
C SER A 11 -0.18 -0.65 -25.46
N ALA A 12 -1.46 -0.35 -25.67
CA ALA A 12 -2.02 0.98 -25.43
C ALA A 12 -1.98 1.35 -23.94
N SER A 13 -2.37 0.42 -23.05
CA SER A 13 -2.30 0.61 -21.60
C SER A 13 -0.87 0.82 -21.11
N SER A 14 0.08 0.01 -21.59
CA SER A 14 1.49 0.15 -21.23
C SER A 14 2.08 1.48 -21.71
N ALA A 15 1.77 1.92 -22.94
CA ALA A 15 2.25 3.18 -23.48
C ALA A 15 1.70 4.39 -22.70
N ARG A 16 0.40 4.40 -22.39
CA ARG A 16 -0.23 5.46 -21.58
C ARG A 16 0.35 5.51 -20.16
N ALA A 17 0.51 4.36 -19.51
CA ALA A 17 1.10 4.30 -18.18
C ALA A 17 2.56 4.81 -18.15
N LYS A 18 3.38 4.47 -19.15
CA LYS A 18 4.75 4.98 -19.26
C LYS A 18 4.79 6.50 -19.47
N SER A 19 3.92 7.03 -20.34
CA SER A 19 3.81 8.47 -20.57
C SER A 19 3.35 9.22 -19.32
N ARG A 20 2.38 8.69 -18.57
CA ARG A 20 2.00 9.27 -17.28
C ARG A 20 3.13 9.19 -16.26
N LYS A 21 3.84 8.05 -16.20
CA LYS A 21 4.99 7.89 -15.31
C LYS A 21 6.08 8.93 -15.57
N SER A 22 6.38 9.25 -16.84
CA SER A 22 7.37 10.27 -17.17
C SER A 22 6.98 11.70 -16.77
N ALA A 23 5.69 11.94 -16.48
CA ALA A 23 5.20 13.24 -16.00
C ALA A 23 5.22 13.38 -14.48
N LEU A 24 5.53 12.30 -13.74
CA LEU A 24 5.67 12.32 -12.29
C LEU A 24 6.89 13.16 -11.86
N ILE A 25 6.82 13.69 -10.65
CA ILE A 25 7.91 14.34 -9.94
C ILE A 25 8.99 13.29 -9.69
N ASP A 26 10.13 13.45 -10.36
CA ASP A 26 11.28 12.58 -10.17
C ASP A 26 12.04 12.92 -8.87
N GLN A 27 13.04 12.10 -8.55
CA GLN A 27 13.84 12.29 -7.34
C GLN A 27 14.58 13.63 -7.31
N VAL A 28 15.00 14.16 -8.47
CA VAL A 28 15.70 15.44 -8.54
C VAL A 28 14.75 16.57 -8.18
N ARG A 29 13.55 16.57 -8.76
CA ARG A 29 12.50 17.55 -8.46
C ARG A 29 12.01 17.40 -7.02
N MET A 30 11.89 16.19 -6.49
CA MET A 30 11.55 15.98 -5.08
C MET A 30 12.59 16.60 -4.14
N LYS A 31 13.89 16.44 -4.43
CA LYS A 31 14.97 17.10 -3.67
C LYS A 31 14.91 18.62 -3.79
N GLN A 32 14.53 19.17 -4.94
CA GLN A 32 14.31 20.61 -5.10
C GLN A 32 13.14 21.09 -4.23
N LEU A 33 12.02 20.37 -4.21
CA LEU A 33 10.88 20.69 -3.33
C LEU A 33 11.27 20.64 -1.85
N LEU A 34 12.13 19.69 -1.46
CA LEU A 34 12.65 19.59 -0.10
C LEU A 34 13.40 20.86 0.36
N GLN A 35 14.05 21.58 -0.55
CA GLN A 35 14.76 22.82 -0.20
C GLN A 35 13.86 24.05 -0.10
N GLN A 36 12.57 23.93 -0.45
CA GLN A 36 11.63 25.05 -0.41
C GLN A 36 10.99 25.21 0.97
N ASP A 37 10.48 26.42 1.22
CA ASP A 37 9.61 26.72 2.37
C ASP A 37 8.17 26.26 2.13
N VAL A 38 7.40 26.06 3.21
CA VAL A 38 6.03 25.49 3.18
C VAL A 38 5.10 26.17 2.17
N ASN A 39 5.15 27.50 2.07
CA ASN A 39 4.30 28.27 1.14
C ASN A 39 4.71 28.06 -0.32
N ALA A 40 6.01 27.99 -0.59
CA ALA A 40 6.54 27.77 -1.94
C ALA A 40 6.28 26.33 -2.42
N ILE A 41 6.35 25.35 -1.50
CA ILE A 41 6.05 23.94 -1.79
C ILE A 41 4.62 23.79 -2.32
N SER A 42 3.64 24.44 -1.69
CA SER A 42 2.23 24.35 -2.11
C SER A 42 2.02 24.85 -3.54
N ALA A 43 2.66 25.96 -3.93
CA ALA A 43 2.62 26.47 -5.30
C ALA A 43 3.29 25.50 -6.29
N SER A 44 4.47 24.96 -5.93
CA SER A 44 5.18 23.99 -6.77
C SER A 44 4.41 22.68 -6.95
N ILE A 45 3.68 22.23 -5.93
CA ILE A 45 2.78 21.07 -6.01
C ILE A 45 1.61 21.39 -6.95
N ALA A 46 1.01 22.58 -6.86
CA ALA A 46 -0.04 23.01 -7.79
C ALA A 46 0.43 22.94 -9.26
N ASP A 47 1.63 23.45 -9.54
CA ASP A 47 2.26 23.44 -10.87
C ASP A 47 2.67 22.03 -11.34
N SER A 48 2.73 21.06 -10.43
CA SER A 48 3.03 19.66 -10.73
C SER A 48 1.78 18.84 -11.08
N GLY A 49 0.65 19.50 -11.38
CA GLY A 49 -0.58 18.83 -11.82
C GLY A 49 -1.63 18.58 -10.73
N TYR A 50 -1.46 19.20 -9.56
CA TYR A 50 -2.39 19.08 -8.41
C TYR A 50 -3.27 20.32 -8.20
N ARG A 51 -3.14 21.36 -9.03
CA ARG A 51 -3.85 22.64 -8.86
C ARG A 51 -5.36 22.49 -8.71
N ALA A 52 -6.01 21.73 -9.60
CA ALA A 52 -7.46 21.55 -9.57
C ALA A 52 -7.94 20.91 -8.26
N ASP A 53 -7.15 19.97 -7.70
CA ASP A 53 -7.46 19.35 -6.41
C ASP A 53 -7.23 20.34 -5.26
N LEU A 54 -6.14 21.10 -5.27
CA LEU A 54 -5.89 22.13 -4.26
C LEU A 54 -6.99 23.19 -4.24
N ASP A 55 -7.39 23.70 -5.40
CA ASP A 55 -8.44 24.72 -5.51
C ASP A 55 -9.79 24.23 -4.95
N LEU A 56 -10.09 22.94 -5.09
CA LEU A 56 -11.31 22.33 -4.54
C LEU A 56 -11.38 22.42 -3.01
N TYR A 57 -10.24 22.22 -2.33
CA TYR A 57 -10.17 22.18 -0.87
C TYR A 57 -9.78 23.52 -0.22
N ALA A 58 -9.25 24.47 -0.99
CA ALA A 58 -8.67 25.73 -0.49
C ALA A 58 -9.65 26.64 0.24
N SER A 59 -10.96 26.46 0.06
CA SER A 59 -11.99 27.22 0.77
C SER A 59 -12.08 26.87 2.27
N ARG A 60 -11.70 25.65 2.64
CA ARG A 60 -11.90 25.08 3.98
C ARG A 60 -10.59 24.68 4.65
N LEU A 61 -9.65 24.12 3.90
CA LEU A 61 -8.38 23.61 4.41
C LEU A 61 -7.23 24.55 4.09
N LYS A 62 -6.16 24.49 4.90
CA LYS A 62 -4.94 25.28 4.71
C LYS A 62 -3.71 24.42 5.00
N GLY A 63 -2.54 24.89 4.57
CA GLY A 63 -1.25 24.27 4.90
C GLY A 63 -1.18 22.79 4.52
N ALA A 64 -0.73 21.96 5.46
CA ALA A 64 -0.52 20.54 5.23
C ALA A 64 -1.82 19.76 4.93
N GLU A 65 -2.88 20.04 5.68
CA GLU A 65 -4.19 19.39 5.52
C GLU A 65 -4.76 19.60 4.11
N LEU A 66 -4.65 20.82 3.59
CA LEU A 66 -5.06 21.16 2.23
C LEU A 66 -4.34 20.30 1.20
N VAL A 67 -3.01 20.24 1.29
CA VAL A 67 -2.20 19.49 0.34
C VAL A 67 -2.52 17.99 0.45
N GLU A 68 -2.65 17.45 1.65
CA GLU A 68 -2.95 16.02 1.83
C GLU A 68 -4.30 15.60 1.28
N ALA A 69 -5.35 16.40 1.52
CA ALA A 69 -6.67 16.15 0.97
C ALA A 69 -6.63 16.17 -0.57
N ALA A 70 -5.96 17.17 -1.14
CA ALA A 70 -5.77 17.29 -2.59
C ALA A 70 -4.99 16.11 -3.18
N LEU A 71 -3.90 15.68 -2.53
CA LEU A 71 -3.10 14.53 -2.96
C LEU A 71 -3.90 13.22 -2.90
N SER A 72 -4.70 13.01 -1.84
CA SER A 72 -5.62 11.86 -1.73
C SER A 72 -6.63 11.82 -2.88
N HIS A 73 -7.31 12.95 -3.12
CA HIS A 73 -8.31 13.04 -4.19
C HIS A 73 -7.67 12.80 -5.56
N ASN A 74 -6.52 13.43 -5.83
CA ASN A 74 -5.79 13.26 -7.09
C ASN A 74 -5.44 11.78 -7.34
N LEU A 75 -4.97 11.07 -6.31
CA LEU A 75 -4.64 9.65 -6.42
C LEU A 75 -5.87 8.81 -6.78
N ASP A 76 -7.00 9.03 -6.12
CA ASP A 76 -8.24 8.28 -6.41
C ASP A 76 -8.75 8.55 -7.83
N ARG A 77 -8.73 9.81 -8.27
CA ARG A 77 -9.11 10.17 -9.64
C ARG A 77 -8.15 9.54 -10.65
N ASP A 78 -6.84 9.62 -10.42
CA ASP A 78 -5.84 9.05 -11.32
C ASP A 78 -5.97 7.52 -11.43
N LEU A 79 -6.23 6.84 -10.31
CA LEU A 79 -6.54 5.40 -10.30
C LEU A 79 -7.78 5.07 -11.12
N ALA A 80 -8.85 5.87 -11.01
CA ALA A 80 -10.05 5.70 -11.81
C ALA A 80 -9.79 5.89 -13.30
N GLU A 81 -8.97 6.89 -13.68
CA GLU A 81 -8.56 7.11 -15.06
C GLU A 81 -7.70 5.96 -15.61
N VAL A 82 -6.79 5.42 -14.80
CA VAL A 82 -5.98 4.24 -15.14
C VAL A 82 -6.87 3.05 -15.46
N LEU A 83 -7.83 2.75 -14.58
CA LEU A 83 -8.78 1.68 -14.82
C LEU A 83 -9.62 1.94 -16.07
N HIS A 84 -10.04 3.19 -16.30
CA HIS A 84 -10.86 3.57 -17.45
C HIS A 84 -10.20 3.26 -18.78
N PHE A 85 -8.90 3.53 -18.94
CA PHE A 85 -8.22 3.24 -20.21
C PHE A 85 -7.77 1.79 -20.38
N CYS A 86 -7.75 0.99 -19.31
CA CYS A 86 -7.47 -0.44 -19.41
C CYS A 86 -8.71 -1.22 -19.86
N THR A 87 -8.53 -2.21 -20.74
CA THR A 87 -9.60 -3.08 -21.24
C THR A 87 -9.24 -4.56 -21.18
N GLY A 88 -10.25 -5.42 -21.16
CA GLY A 88 -10.09 -6.89 -21.09
C GLY A 88 -9.25 -7.33 -19.89
N SER A 89 -8.46 -8.40 -20.05
CA SER A 89 -7.67 -8.95 -18.95
C SER A 89 -6.62 -8.00 -18.35
N VAL A 90 -6.25 -6.91 -19.03
CA VAL A 90 -5.43 -5.84 -18.43
C VAL A 90 -6.23 -5.11 -17.35
N ARG A 91 -7.47 -4.71 -17.66
CA ARG A 91 -8.35 -4.02 -16.70
C ARG A 91 -8.58 -4.87 -15.47
N ASP A 92 -8.87 -6.15 -15.66
CA ASP A 92 -9.16 -7.07 -14.55
C ASP A 92 -7.96 -7.21 -13.60
N GLN A 93 -6.75 -7.35 -14.16
CA GLN A 93 -5.51 -7.46 -13.39
C GLN A 93 -5.10 -6.16 -12.70
N VAL A 94 -5.31 -5.01 -13.36
CA VAL A 94 -5.07 -3.69 -12.75
C VAL A 94 -6.10 -3.40 -11.67
N ALA A 95 -7.37 -3.77 -11.88
CA ALA A 95 -8.44 -3.60 -10.90
C ALA A 95 -8.19 -4.41 -9.62
N ILE A 96 -7.77 -5.68 -9.77
CA ILE A 96 -7.43 -6.49 -8.59
C ILE A 96 -6.17 -5.96 -7.88
N TYR A 97 -5.21 -5.40 -8.63
CA TYR A 97 -4.06 -4.73 -8.02
C TYR A 97 -4.50 -3.51 -7.20
N ALA A 98 -5.29 -2.62 -7.80
CA ALA A 98 -5.83 -1.40 -7.19
C ALA A 98 -6.79 -1.66 -6.03
N LEU A 99 -7.38 -2.86 -5.94
CA LEU A 99 -8.25 -3.24 -4.83
C LEU A 99 -7.57 -3.07 -3.45
N ARG A 100 -6.23 -3.04 -3.38
CA ARG A 100 -5.48 -2.74 -2.15
C ARG A 100 -5.89 -1.43 -1.48
N PHE A 101 -6.23 -0.39 -2.27
CA PHE A 101 -6.65 0.91 -1.73
C PHE A 101 -8.00 0.80 -1.02
N GLU A 102 -8.92 -0.01 -1.55
CA GLU A 102 -10.21 -0.27 -0.92
C GLU A 102 -10.08 -1.10 0.37
N PHE A 103 -9.19 -2.10 0.37
CA PHE A 103 -8.85 -2.82 1.61
C PHE A 103 -8.20 -1.90 2.65
N ALA A 104 -7.33 -0.96 2.24
CA ALA A 104 -6.75 0.04 3.13
C ALA A 104 -7.81 1.00 3.68
N ASN A 105 -8.80 1.40 2.88
CA ASN A 105 -9.92 2.22 3.33
C ASN A 105 -10.81 1.47 4.33
N ALA A 106 -11.07 0.18 4.11
CA ALA A 106 -11.77 -0.66 5.09
C ALA A 106 -11.03 -0.69 6.43
N LYS A 107 -9.71 -0.89 6.43
CA LYS A 107 -8.88 -0.83 7.66
C LYS A 107 -8.94 0.55 8.31
N THR A 108 -8.91 1.62 7.51
CA THR A 108 -8.99 3.00 8.01
C THR A 108 -10.31 3.25 8.74
N VAL A 109 -11.43 2.77 8.19
CA VAL A 109 -12.74 2.84 8.87
C VAL A 109 -12.77 2.02 10.16
N LEU A 110 -12.24 0.79 10.15
CA LEU A 110 -12.17 -0.03 11.37
C LEU A 110 -11.32 0.65 12.47
N ARG A 111 -10.16 1.22 12.10
CA ARG A 111 -9.29 1.98 13.02
C ARG A 111 -10.02 3.18 13.60
N ALA A 112 -10.69 3.97 12.76
CA ALA A 112 -11.44 5.16 13.20
C ALA A 112 -12.55 4.80 14.20
N ILE A 113 -13.29 3.72 13.96
CA ILE A 113 -14.34 3.24 14.86
C ILE A 113 -13.72 2.71 16.16
N HIS A 114 -12.65 1.92 16.06
CA HIS A 114 -11.97 1.34 17.22
C HIS A 114 -11.38 2.40 18.15
N SER A 115 -10.77 3.44 17.59
CA SER A 115 -10.18 4.54 18.38
C SER A 115 -11.19 5.59 18.83
N GLY A 116 -12.46 5.50 18.40
CA GLY A 116 -13.46 6.53 18.62
C GLY A 116 -13.05 7.88 18.01
N ALA A 117 -12.40 7.85 16.84
CA ALA A 117 -11.92 9.05 16.15
C ALA A 117 -13.10 9.99 15.85
N ASP A 118 -12.84 11.29 15.95
CA ASP A 118 -13.82 12.32 15.60
C ASP A 118 -14.22 12.17 14.11
N HIS A 119 -15.53 12.10 13.86
CA HIS A 119 -16.08 12.04 12.50
C HIS A 119 -15.70 13.26 11.66
N GLU A 120 -15.53 14.42 12.30
CA GLU A 120 -15.04 15.63 11.64
C GLU A 120 -13.63 15.42 11.12
N VAL A 121 -12.71 14.97 11.98
CA VAL A 121 -11.31 14.66 11.59
C VAL A 121 -11.28 13.60 10.49
N LEU A 122 -12.12 12.58 10.57
CA LEU A 122 -12.21 11.55 9.54
C LEU A 122 -12.62 12.12 8.18
N ARG A 123 -13.62 13.01 8.13
CA ARG A 123 -14.15 13.58 6.87
C ARG A 123 -13.38 14.79 6.35
N THR A 124 -12.49 15.39 7.16
CA THR A 124 -11.64 16.52 6.78
C THR A 124 -10.25 16.06 6.35
N GLU A 125 -9.62 15.20 7.14
CA GLU A 125 -8.18 14.91 7.03
C GLU A 125 -7.87 13.54 6.42
N ILE A 126 -8.66 12.52 6.76
CA ILE A 126 -8.34 11.12 6.43
C ILE A 126 -9.06 10.67 5.15
N LEU A 127 -10.37 10.92 5.08
CA LEU A 127 -11.26 10.59 3.98
C LEU A 127 -12.07 11.83 3.58
N PRO A 128 -11.45 12.81 2.90
CA PRO A 128 -12.11 14.08 2.57
C PRO A 128 -13.46 13.88 1.85
N GLU A 129 -14.53 14.50 2.36
CA GLU A 129 -15.91 14.28 1.90
C GLU A 129 -16.19 14.79 0.47
N GLU A 130 -15.44 15.77 0.00
CA GLU A 130 -15.50 16.30 -1.36
C GLU A 130 -15.09 15.25 -2.41
N ASN A 131 -14.30 14.25 -2.00
CA ASN A 131 -14.01 13.10 -2.84
C ASN A 131 -15.16 12.08 -2.73
N SER A 132 -15.96 12.00 -3.80
CA SER A 132 -17.13 11.13 -3.85
C SER A 132 -16.84 9.64 -3.59
N SER A 133 -15.61 9.18 -3.85
CA SER A 133 -15.17 7.79 -3.58
C SER A 133 -15.18 7.46 -2.08
N ASN A 134 -15.06 8.48 -1.22
CA ASN A 134 -15.04 8.34 0.24
C ASN A 134 -16.44 8.21 0.84
N ARG A 135 -17.50 8.57 0.12
CA ARG A 135 -18.87 8.64 0.67
C ARG A 135 -19.31 7.33 1.33
N LYS A 136 -19.03 6.18 0.70
CA LYS A 136 -19.39 4.87 1.26
C LYS A 136 -18.65 4.55 2.56
N TRP A 137 -17.40 5.00 2.67
CA TRP A 137 -16.55 4.77 3.85
C TRP A 137 -16.96 5.69 5.00
N LEU A 138 -17.26 6.96 4.69
CA LEU A 138 -17.78 7.93 5.65
C LEU A 138 -19.16 7.52 6.19
N ASP A 139 -20.06 7.03 5.33
CA ASP A 139 -21.37 6.51 5.76
C ASP A 139 -21.21 5.34 6.74
N MET A 140 -20.32 4.38 6.43
CA MET A 140 -20.03 3.25 7.31
C MET A 140 -19.45 3.70 8.66
N ALA A 141 -18.51 4.64 8.65
CA ALA A 141 -17.89 5.14 9.87
C ALA A 141 -18.89 5.92 10.75
N THR A 142 -19.74 6.75 10.14
CA THR A 142 -20.71 7.59 10.88
C THR A 142 -21.84 6.77 11.49
N ARG A 143 -22.25 5.69 10.82
CA ARG A 143 -23.39 4.86 11.24
C ARG A 143 -23.03 3.72 12.18
N SER A 144 -21.73 3.51 12.46
CA SER A 144 -21.24 2.42 13.29
C SER A 144 -20.56 2.96 14.54
N LYS A 145 -21.01 2.52 15.71
CA LYS A 145 -20.33 2.79 16.99
C LYS A 145 -19.45 1.64 17.42
N THR A 146 -19.67 0.45 16.87
CA THR A 146 -18.91 -0.76 17.19
C THR A 146 -18.36 -1.42 15.93
N LEU A 147 -17.31 -2.24 16.08
CA LEU A 147 -16.74 -3.01 14.98
C LEU A 147 -17.75 -4.02 14.40
N ALA A 148 -18.62 -4.60 15.23
CA ALA A 148 -19.66 -5.53 14.78
C ALA A 148 -20.70 -4.85 13.87
N GLU A 149 -21.12 -3.62 14.21
CA GLU A 149 -22.00 -2.81 13.36
C GLU A 149 -21.30 -2.47 12.03
N ALA A 150 -20.02 -2.11 12.08
CA ALA A 150 -19.24 -1.80 10.88
C ALA A 150 -19.18 -2.98 9.91
N ILE A 151 -18.91 -4.19 10.42
CA ILE A 151 -18.90 -5.43 9.65
C ILE A 151 -20.26 -5.68 9.00
N THR A 152 -21.33 -5.44 9.76
CA THR A 152 -22.71 -5.59 9.27
C THR A 152 -23.00 -4.62 8.12
N LEU A 153 -22.59 -3.35 8.24
CA LEU A 153 -22.76 -2.34 7.18
C LEU A 153 -21.88 -2.61 5.95
N MET A 154 -20.69 -3.17 6.13
CA MET A 154 -19.83 -3.59 5.01
C MET A 154 -20.51 -4.70 4.18
N GLY A 155 -21.36 -5.52 4.81
CA GLY A 155 -22.31 -6.40 4.15
C GLY A 155 -21.66 -7.39 3.19
N SER A 156 -22.16 -7.43 1.94
CA SER A 156 -21.74 -8.41 0.93
C SER A 156 -20.45 -8.07 0.18
N SER A 157 -19.79 -6.96 0.55
CA SER A 157 -18.50 -6.57 -0.01
C SER A 157 -17.40 -7.63 0.25
N PRO A 158 -16.28 -7.61 -0.50
CA PRO A 158 -15.18 -8.54 -0.26
C PRO A 158 -14.63 -8.50 1.17
N TRP A 159 -14.48 -7.30 1.73
CA TRP A 159 -14.04 -7.10 3.11
C TRP A 159 -15.13 -7.47 4.14
N GLY A 160 -16.40 -7.13 3.90
CA GLY A 160 -17.51 -7.50 4.79
C GLY A 160 -17.65 -9.03 4.92
N LYS A 161 -17.62 -9.74 3.79
CA LYS A 161 -17.62 -11.23 3.75
C LYS A 161 -16.41 -11.87 4.41
N THR A 162 -15.29 -11.16 4.47
CA THR A 162 -14.07 -11.66 5.10
C THR A 162 -14.18 -11.52 6.62
N LEU A 163 -14.58 -10.33 7.07
CA LEU A 163 -14.71 -10.02 8.49
C LEU A 163 -15.86 -10.77 9.14
N SER A 164 -16.97 -11.02 8.43
CA SER A 164 -18.12 -11.77 8.95
C SER A 164 -17.82 -13.25 9.26
N LYS A 165 -16.66 -13.77 8.84
CA LYS A 165 -16.22 -15.14 9.13
C LYS A 165 -15.37 -15.23 10.39
N LEU A 166 -14.96 -14.10 10.95
CA LEU A 166 -14.17 -14.06 12.16
C LEU A 166 -15.06 -14.36 13.38
N PRO A 167 -14.50 -14.96 14.44
CA PRO A 167 -15.21 -15.11 15.70
C PRO A 167 -15.69 -13.76 16.25
N GLU A 168 -16.82 -13.78 16.96
CA GLU A 168 -17.24 -12.61 17.72
C GLU A 168 -16.18 -12.24 18.76
N GLY A 169 -15.89 -10.95 18.88
CA GLY A 169 -14.85 -10.45 19.78
C GLY A 169 -13.42 -10.48 19.24
N SER A 170 -13.22 -10.83 17.96
CA SER A 170 -11.90 -10.71 17.33
C SER A 170 -11.30 -9.31 17.49
N SER A 171 -9.98 -9.24 17.67
CA SER A 171 -9.27 -7.97 17.84
C SER A 171 -9.16 -7.20 16.52
N LEU A 172 -8.91 -5.89 16.59
CA LEU A 172 -8.67 -5.06 15.40
C LEU A 172 -7.49 -5.62 14.57
N GLN A 173 -6.44 -6.10 15.22
CA GLN A 173 -5.29 -6.70 14.54
C GLN A 173 -5.68 -7.95 13.75
N GLU A 174 -6.46 -8.87 14.35
CA GLU A 174 -6.96 -10.07 13.66
C GLU A 174 -7.84 -9.72 12.44
N MET A 175 -8.65 -8.68 12.56
CA MET A 175 -9.46 -8.15 11.45
C MET A 175 -8.57 -7.63 10.31
N GLU A 176 -7.55 -6.84 10.62
CA GLU A 176 -6.62 -6.30 9.62
C GLU A 176 -5.79 -7.39 8.93
N ASP A 177 -5.37 -8.41 9.67
CA ASP A 177 -4.63 -9.57 9.15
C ASP A 177 -5.52 -10.45 8.28
N ALA A 178 -6.80 -10.62 8.64
CA ALA A 178 -7.78 -11.30 7.79
C ALA A 178 -8.02 -10.56 6.48
N LEU A 179 -8.10 -9.22 6.51
CA LEU A 179 -8.23 -8.38 5.33
C LEU A 179 -7.02 -8.47 4.40
N ASP A 180 -5.80 -8.47 4.95
CA ASP A 180 -4.58 -8.67 4.14
C ASP A 180 -4.56 -10.05 3.47
N ARG A 181 -4.84 -11.11 4.23
CA ARG A 181 -4.90 -12.48 3.69
C ARG A 181 -5.96 -12.61 2.59
N ALA A 182 -7.14 -12.01 2.78
CA ALA A 182 -8.20 -12.04 1.78
C ALA A 182 -7.80 -11.29 0.49
N TYR A 183 -7.21 -10.10 0.61
CA TYR A 183 -6.71 -9.36 -0.55
C TYR A 183 -5.74 -10.20 -1.39
N TYR A 184 -4.71 -10.79 -0.77
CA TYR A 184 -3.73 -11.59 -1.51
C TYR A 184 -4.32 -12.88 -2.06
N ALA A 185 -5.22 -13.55 -1.33
CA ALA A 185 -5.90 -14.73 -1.84
C ALA A 185 -6.71 -14.42 -3.11
N ASP A 186 -7.48 -13.32 -3.09
CA ASP A 186 -8.25 -12.86 -4.25
C ASP A 186 -7.35 -12.40 -5.39
N ALA A 187 -6.24 -11.71 -5.08
CA ALA A 187 -5.27 -11.25 -6.06
C ALA A 187 -4.61 -12.41 -6.81
N LEU A 188 -4.07 -13.39 -6.07
CA LEU A 188 -3.46 -14.58 -6.65
C LEU A 188 -4.48 -15.40 -7.45
N LYS A 189 -5.71 -15.54 -6.95
CA LYS A 189 -6.77 -16.24 -7.69
C LYS A 189 -7.08 -15.53 -9.02
N SER A 190 -7.23 -14.21 -9.00
CA SER A 190 -7.58 -13.42 -10.18
C SER A 190 -6.48 -13.48 -11.26
N VAL A 191 -5.22 -13.33 -10.86
CA VAL A 191 -4.08 -13.33 -11.79
C VAL A 191 -3.67 -14.74 -12.24
N SER A 192 -4.30 -15.80 -11.71
CA SER A 192 -4.16 -17.19 -12.17
C SER A 192 -5.15 -17.59 -13.26
N LEU A 193 -6.15 -16.76 -13.56
CA LEU A 193 -7.20 -17.10 -14.52
C LEU A 193 -6.63 -17.15 -15.95
N PRO A 194 -7.17 -18.02 -16.83
CA PRO A 194 -6.75 -18.08 -18.23
C PRO A 194 -6.77 -16.71 -18.91
N GLY A 195 -5.71 -16.38 -19.67
CA GLY A 195 -5.56 -15.09 -20.34
C GLY A 195 -5.00 -13.95 -19.48
N SER A 196 -4.66 -14.24 -18.21
CA SER A 196 -3.94 -13.32 -17.33
C SER A 196 -2.44 -13.30 -17.63
N ASP A 197 -1.79 -12.21 -17.22
CA ASP A 197 -0.36 -12.01 -17.35
C ASP A 197 0.36 -12.49 -16.07
N PHE A 198 1.08 -13.60 -16.19
CA PHE A 198 1.79 -14.22 -15.07
C PHE A 198 2.90 -13.35 -14.45
N THR A 199 3.27 -12.24 -15.08
CA THR A 199 4.29 -11.34 -14.53
C THR A 199 3.79 -10.64 -13.26
N LEU A 200 2.51 -10.26 -13.19
CA LEU A 200 1.91 -9.69 -11.98
C LEU A 200 1.85 -10.70 -10.84
N MET A 201 1.50 -11.95 -11.15
CA MET A 201 1.56 -13.07 -10.20
C MET A 201 2.93 -13.15 -9.53
N ARG A 202 4.01 -13.14 -10.32
CA ARG A 202 5.38 -13.23 -9.79
C ARG A 202 5.70 -12.07 -8.85
N TYR A 203 5.27 -10.85 -9.18
CA TYR A 203 5.48 -9.68 -8.34
C TYR A 203 4.71 -9.79 -7.02
N LEU A 204 3.42 -10.14 -7.07
CA LEU A 204 2.57 -10.30 -5.87
C LEU A 204 3.11 -11.38 -4.92
N ARG A 205 3.61 -12.50 -5.46
CA ARG A 205 4.19 -13.56 -4.62
C ARG A 205 5.47 -13.12 -3.90
N SER A 206 6.30 -12.30 -4.54
CA SER A 206 7.47 -11.69 -3.89
C SER A 206 7.05 -10.65 -2.83
N GLU A 207 5.99 -9.87 -3.08
CA GLU A 207 5.43 -8.96 -2.08
C GLU A 207 4.92 -9.71 -0.84
N ILE A 208 4.28 -10.88 -1.04
CA ILE A 208 3.85 -11.76 0.06
C ILE A 208 5.05 -12.25 0.88
N ASP A 209 6.14 -12.66 0.21
CA ASP A 209 7.34 -13.10 0.93
C ASP A 209 7.91 -11.98 1.81
N HIS A 210 8.02 -10.75 1.29
CA HIS A 210 8.50 -9.59 2.08
C HIS A 210 7.56 -9.28 3.26
N LYS A 211 6.23 -9.32 3.04
CA LYS A 211 5.25 -9.11 4.12
C LYS A 211 5.37 -10.17 5.22
N ASN A 212 5.58 -11.43 4.85
CA ASN A 212 5.76 -12.50 5.82
C ASN A 212 7.04 -12.32 6.65
N VAL A 213 8.15 -11.87 6.05
CA VAL A 213 9.37 -11.53 6.80
C VAL A 213 9.07 -10.44 7.84
N ILE A 214 8.41 -9.35 7.44
CA ILE A 214 8.02 -8.26 8.36
C ILE A 214 7.09 -8.78 9.46
N ASN A 215 6.09 -9.59 9.12
CA ASN A 215 5.12 -10.14 10.08
C ASN A 215 5.81 -11.03 11.13
N ILE A 216 6.76 -11.88 10.74
CA ILE A 216 7.53 -12.73 11.67
C ILE A 216 8.38 -11.85 12.59
N LEU A 217 9.15 -10.91 12.03
CA LEU A 217 10.00 -10.01 12.81
C LEU A 217 9.19 -9.18 13.81
N ARG A 218 8.03 -8.64 13.38
CA ARG A 218 7.10 -7.92 14.24
C ARG A 218 6.59 -8.80 15.38
N SER A 219 6.22 -10.05 15.07
CA SER A 219 5.65 -10.98 16.04
C SER A 219 6.63 -11.40 17.12
N ILE A 220 7.87 -11.68 16.74
CA ILE A 220 8.95 -11.98 17.69
C ILE A 220 9.14 -10.81 18.65
N ARG A 221 9.14 -9.57 18.12
CA ARG A 221 9.27 -8.36 18.95
C ARG A 221 8.09 -8.12 19.88
N GLN A 222 6.89 -8.55 19.49
CA GLN A 222 5.67 -8.45 20.30
C GLN A 222 5.52 -9.62 21.28
N GLY A 223 6.41 -10.62 21.24
CA GLY A 223 6.31 -11.81 22.08
C GLY A 223 5.11 -12.70 21.75
N ILE A 224 4.64 -12.68 20.49
CA ILE A 224 3.51 -13.50 20.05
C ILE A 224 3.93 -14.98 19.98
N ASP A 225 3.10 -15.87 20.53
CA ASP A 225 3.32 -17.31 20.50
C ASP A 225 3.39 -17.86 19.08
N GLN A 226 4.25 -18.87 18.88
CA GLN A 226 4.52 -19.47 17.58
C GLN A 226 3.25 -19.88 16.80
N GLU A 227 2.27 -20.48 17.48
CA GLU A 227 1.03 -20.94 16.84
C GLU A 227 0.25 -19.77 16.24
N ASN A 228 0.26 -18.62 16.89
CA ASN A 228 -0.39 -17.39 16.43
C ASN A 228 0.40 -16.73 15.29
N ILE A 229 1.75 -16.82 15.30
CA ILE A 229 2.59 -16.34 14.19
C ILE A 229 2.22 -17.05 12.88
N ILE A 230 1.93 -18.35 12.93
CA ILE A 230 1.55 -19.11 11.72
C ILE A 230 0.21 -18.60 11.16
N GLN A 231 -0.70 -18.14 12.00
CA GLN A 231 -2.02 -17.68 11.57
C GLN A 231 -1.97 -16.31 10.86
N ILE A 232 -1.05 -15.42 11.24
CA ILE A 232 -0.89 -14.09 10.61
C ILE A 232 -0.16 -14.15 9.25
N MET A 233 0.38 -15.31 8.87
CA MET A 233 1.13 -15.45 7.63
C MET A 233 0.20 -15.41 6.42
N ILE A 234 0.69 -14.78 5.36
CA ILE A 234 -0.01 -14.69 4.08
C ILE A 234 0.46 -15.86 3.20
N PRO A 235 -0.43 -16.78 2.79
CA PRO A 235 -0.07 -17.89 1.93
C PRO A 235 0.17 -17.43 0.48
N GLY A 236 0.95 -18.21 -0.27
CA GLY A 236 1.15 -17.99 -1.72
C GLY A 236 2.46 -17.30 -2.10
N GLY A 237 3.39 -17.13 -1.16
CA GLY A 237 4.76 -16.68 -1.42
C GLY A 237 5.51 -17.49 -2.50
N ARG A 238 6.63 -16.97 -2.98
CA ARG A 238 7.44 -17.60 -4.05
C ARG A 238 8.74 -18.16 -3.52
N SER A 239 9.51 -17.31 -2.85
CA SER A 239 10.91 -17.57 -2.50
C SER A 239 11.06 -18.24 -1.14
N ILE A 240 10.07 -18.10 -0.25
CA ILE A 240 10.12 -18.71 1.08
C ILE A 240 9.13 -19.87 1.15
N SER A 241 9.63 -21.09 1.37
CA SER A 241 8.79 -22.28 1.51
C SER A 241 8.03 -22.28 2.83
N LYS A 242 6.94 -23.06 2.91
CA LYS A 242 6.17 -23.21 4.16
C LYS A 242 7.04 -23.73 5.31
N ASP A 243 7.99 -24.61 5.02
CA ASP A 243 8.90 -25.15 6.03
C ASP A 243 9.95 -24.13 6.47
N ALA A 244 10.45 -23.30 5.54
CA ALA A 244 11.32 -22.18 5.89
C ALA A 244 10.59 -21.15 6.77
N LEU A 245 9.36 -20.79 6.40
CA LEU A 245 8.50 -19.92 7.20
C LEU A 245 8.28 -20.48 8.62
N ARG A 246 7.94 -21.77 8.74
CA ARG A 246 7.80 -22.44 10.05
C ARG A 246 9.10 -22.46 10.84
N ALA A 247 10.25 -22.67 10.19
CA ALA A 247 11.55 -22.60 10.86
C ALA A 247 11.81 -21.19 11.41
N MET A 248 11.54 -20.14 10.63
CA MET A 248 11.69 -18.75 11.06
C MET A 248 10.81 -18.40 12.26
N THR A 249 9.61 -18.97 12.38
CA THR A 249 8.73 -18.74 13.57
C THR A 249 9.26 -19.33 14.88
N ARG A 250 10.29 -20.20 14.83
CA ARG A 250 10.93 -20.78 16.02
C ARG A 250 12.07 -19.92 16.56
N GLU A 251 12.48 -18.92 15.79
CA GLU A 251 13.56 -18.02 16.17
C GLU A 251 13.06 -17.04 17.23
N THR A 252 13.92 -16.73 18.19
CA THR A 252 13.64 -15.78 19.28
C THR A 252 14.20 -14.39 19.00
N THR A 253 15.02 -14.25 17.96
CA THR A 253 15.70 -13.00 17.59
C THR A 253 15.51 -12.69 16.12
N GLY A 254 15.53 -11.41 15.75
CA GLY A 254 15.47 -10.99 14.36
C GLY A 254 16.66 -11.51 13.53
N LEU A 255 17.86 -11.54 14.11
CA LEU A 255 19.04 -12.09 13.45
C LEU A 255 18.87 -13.59 13.14
N GLY A 256 18.34 -14.38 14.09
CA GLY A 256 18.03 -15.79 13.86
C GLY A 256 17.05 -15.99 12.69
N VAL A 257 16.06 -15.11 12.54
CA VAL A 257 15.13 -15.13 11.40
C VAL A 257 15.87 -14.93 10.08
N VAL A 258 16.78 -13.96 10.01
CA VAL A 258 17.53 -13.67 8.78
C VAL A 258 18.52 -14.77 8.45
N GLU A 259 19.19 -15.35 9.45
CA GLU A 259 20.05 -16.51 9.24
C GLU A 259 19.28 -17.71 8.69
N THR A 260 18.12 -18.02 9.28
CA THR A 260 17.27 -19.12 8.83
C THR A 260 16.72 -18.85 7.43
N LEU A 261 16.37 -17.60 7.10
CA LEU A 261 16.00 -17.19 5.76
C LEU A 261 17.15 -17.40 4.76
N ALA A 262 18.36 -16.96 5.10
CA ALA A 262 19.54 -17.09 4.25
C ALA A 262 19.91 -18.56 3.98
N LYS A 263 19.75 -19.45 4.98
CA LYS A 263 20.01 -20.89 4.86
C LYS A 263 18.97 -21.63 4.00
N ARG A 264 17.73 -21.13 3.93
CA ARG A 264 16.57 -21.88 3.38
C ARG A 264 15.89 -21.22 2.18
N SER A 265 16.28 -20.02 1.79
CA SER A 265 15.73 -19.27 0.67
C SER A 265 16.83 -18.64 -0.18
N THR A 266 16.57 -18.47 -1.46
CA THR A 266 17.48 -17.81 -2.41
C THR A 266 16.87 -16.51 -2.92
N GLY A 267 17.71 -15.51 -3.16
CA GLY A 267 17.30 -14.22 -3.73
C GLY A 267 16.85 -13.17 -2.73
N PHE A 268 17.09 -13.37 -1.43
CA PHE A 268 16.99 -12.32 -0.41
C PHE A 268 18.33 -11.65 -0.19
N ASP A 269 18.29 -10.36 0.12
CA ASP A 269 19.45 -9.60 0.58
C ASP A 269 19.67 -9.86 2.07
N SER A 270 20.31 -10.99 2.38
CA SER A 270 20.58 -11.39 3.77
C SER A 270 21.51 -10.42 4.49
N GLU A 271 22.50 -9.89 3.78
CA GLU A 271 23.47 -8.93 4.32
C GLU A 271 22.76 -7.61 4.67
N GLY A 272 22.02 -7.03 3.71
CA GLY A 272 21.23 -5.84 3.99
C GLY A 272 20.17 -6.05 5.07
N LEU A 273 19.58 -7.25 5.16
CA LEU A 273 18.62 -7.58 6.24
C LEU A 273 19.29 -7.66 7.61
N MET A 274 20.53 -8.18 7.70
CA MET A 274 21.30 -8.18 8.94
C MET A 274 21.59 -6.73 9.38
N GLU A 275 22.14 -5.90 8.48
CA GLU A 275 22.40 -4.49 8.74
C GLU A 275 21.13 -3.73 9.16
N ALA A 276 20.01 -3.98 8.49
CA ALA A 276 18.74 -3.35 8.81
C ALA A 276 18.19 -3.78 10.18
N ILE A 277 18.44 -5.03 10.61
CA ILE A 277 18.04 -5.50 11.94
C ILE A 277 18.92 -4.88 13.02
N GLU A 278 20.22 -4.76 12.79
CA GLU A 278 21.14 -4.07 13.70
C GLU A 278 20.75 -2.58 13.84
N ALA A 279 20.43 -1.91 12.74
CA ALA A 279 19.90 -0.54 12.75
C ALA A 279 18.52 -0.43 13.43
N SER A 280 17.81 -1.55 13.63
CA SER A 280 16.50 -1.62 14.29
C SER A 280 16.58 -1.76 15.82
N GLU A 281 17.79 -1.79 16.41
CA GLU A 281 18.00 -1.93 17.87
C GLU A 281 17.30 -0.83 18.70
N GLY A 282 17.00 0.33 18.11
CA GLY A 282 16.23 1.42 18.71
C GLY A 282 14.71 1.16 18.85
N GLY A 283 14.23 -0.02 18.46
CA GLY A 283 12.84 -0.41 18.67
C GLY A 283 11.90 -0.12 17.51
N SER A 284 12.37 0.33 16.35
CA SER A 284 11.56 0.38 15.12
C SER A 284 11.97 -0.71 14.14
N LEU A 285 11.03 -1.23 13.35
CA LEU A 285 11.34 -2.09 12.18
C LEU A 285 11.50 -1.27 10.89
N ASP A 286 11.51 0.06 10.98
CA ASP A 286 11.57 0.95 9.83
C ASP A 286 12.74 0.65 8.89
N PRO A 287 13.99 0.41 9.36
CA PRO A 287 15.10 0.08 8.45
C PRO A 287 14.81 -1.18 7.62
N VAL A 288 14.24 -2.23 8.24
CA VAL A 288 13.87 -3.47 7.54
C VAL A 288 12.74 -3.22 6.54
N ILE A 289 11.73 -2.45 6.93
CA ILE A 289 10.59 -2.10 6.07
C ILE A 289 11.08 -1.29 4.86
N GLN A 290 11.96 -0.32 5.07
CA GLN A 290 12.54 0.52 4.01
C GLN A 290 13.41 -0.30 3.06
N LEU A 291 14.27 -1.19 3.57
CA LEU A 291 15.06 -2.10 2.74
C LEU A 291 14.17 -2.95 1.83
N LEU A 292 13.19 -3.65 2.42
CA LEU A 292 12.30 -4.53 1.67
C LEU A 292 11.42 -3.77 0.68
N ALA A 293 11.03 -2.53 1.00
CA ALA A 293 10.35 -1.62 0.07
C ALA A 293 11.26 -1.27 -1.12
N LYS A 294 12.50 -0.81 -0.88
CA LYS A 294 13.49 -0.51 -1.93
C LYS A 294 13.76 -1.72 -2.84
N LYS A 295 13.91 -2.92 -2.27
CA LYS A 295 14.09 -4.16 -3.04
C LYS A 295 12.87 -4.49 -3.89
N ARG A 296 11.66 -4.28 -3.36
CA ARG A 296 10.39 -4.49 -4.10
C ARG A 296 10.25 -3.50 -5.25
N ASP A 297 10.67 -2.26 -5.07
CA ASP A 297 10.59 -1.22 -6.10
C ASP A 297 11.59 -1.49 -7.22
N ALA A 298 12.82 -1.88 -6.88
CA ALA A 298 13.82 -2.34 -7.83
C ALA A 298 13.35 -3.57 -8.62
N LEU A 299 12.69 -4.52 -7.95
CA LEU A 299 12.08 -5.69 -8.59
C LEU A 299 10.99 -5.29 -9.58
N LEU A 300 10.04 -4.43 -9.17
CA LEU A 300 8.96 -3.95 -10.03
C LEU A 300 9.50 -3.19 -11.24
N TYR A 301 10.49 -2.31 -11.02
CA TYR A 301 11.19 -1.61 -12.08
C TYR A 301 11.79 -2.60 -13.08
N SER A 302 12.61 -3.55 -12.61
CA SER A 302 13.27 -4.54 -13.45
C SER A 302 12.28 -5.39 -14.25
N MET A 303 11.23 -5.89 -13.60
CA MET A 303 10.21 -6.70 -14.27
C MET A 303 9.39 -5.87 -15.28
N SER A 304 9.04 -4.64 -14.95
CA SER A 304 8.35 -3.72 -15.87
C SER A 304 9.17 -3.39 -17.12
N HIS A 305 10.49 -3.28 -17.01
CA HIS A 305 11.39 -3.05 -18.15
C HIS A 305 11.58 -4.29 -19.02
N ARG A 306 11.71 -5.49 -18.39
CA ARG A 306 11.83 -6.76 -19.12
C ARG A 306 10.52 -7.18 -19.79
N SER A 307 9.38 -6.72 -19.29
CA SER A 307 8.06 -6.99 -19.84
C SER A 307 7.36 -5.66 -20.22
N PRO A 308 7.84 -4.96 -21.27
CA PRO A 308 7.40 -3.61 -21.59
C PRO A 308 5.99 -3.52 -22.18
N VAL A 309 5.42 -4.65 -22.62
CA VAL A 309 4.03 -4.79 -23.11
C VAL A 309 3.37 -5.87 -22.25
N SER A 310 2.93 -5.48 -21.05
CA SER A 310 2.43 -6.36 -20.00
C SER A 310 1.55 -5.55 -19.04
N VAL A 311 1.02 -6.15 -17.97
CA VAL A 311 0.34 -5.36 -16.91
C VAL A 311 1.34 -4.55 -16.07
N LEU A 312 2.61 -4.95 -16.01
CA LEU A 312 3.58 -4.36 -15.09
C LEU A 312 3.89 -2.87 -15.31
N PRO A 313 3.99 -2.33 -16.54
CA PRO A 313 4.12 -0.88 -16.72
C PRO A 313 2.99 -0.09 -16.08
N VAL A 314 1.76 -0.62 -16.07
CA VAL A 314 0.61 0.02 -15.41
C VAL A 314 0.74 -0.05 -13.89
N VAL A 315 1.08 -1.22 -13.36
CA VAL A 315 1.32 -1.43 -11.91
C VAL A 315 2.48 -0.58 -11.40
N HIS A 316 3.57 -0.49 -12.17
CA HIS A 316 4.72 0.34 -11.87
C HIS A 316 4.36 1.82 -11.87
N TYR A 317 3.51 2.28 -12.79
CA TYR A 317 2.97 3.63 -12.74
C TYR A 317 2.17 3.88 -11.46
N ILE A 318 1.24 2.98 -11.10
CA ILE A 318 0.42 3.10 -9.89
C ILE A 318 1.28 3.19 -8.61
N GLU A 319 2.27 2.31 -8.45
CA GLU A 319 3.17 2.37 -7.28
C GLU A 319 4.04 3.63 -7.32
N SER A 320 4.53 4.06 -8.49
CA SER A 320 5.30 5.31 -8.61
C SER A 320 4.48 6.53 -8.20
N LYS A 321 3.21 6.60 -8.65
CA LYS A 321 2.28 7.67 -8.28
C LYS A 321 1.96 7.64 -6.79
N THR A 322 1.80 6.44 -6.22
CA THR A 322 1.57 6.25 -4.78
C THR A 322 2.77 6.74 -3.96
N HIS A 323 4.00 6.44 -4.40
CA HIS A 323 5.23 6.93 -3.75
C HIS A 323 5.38 8.44 -3.87
N GLU A 324 5.11 9.03 -5.05
CA GLU A 324 5.08 10.48 -5.21
C GLU A 324 4.15 11.13 -4.18
N VAL A 325 2.90 10.64 -4.09
CA VAL A 325 1.92 11.14 -3.12
C VAL A 325 2.41 10.96 -1.69
N GLN A 326 2.95 9.80 -1.32
CA GLN A 326 3.49 9.56 0.03
C GLN A 326 4.65 10.48 0.37
N ASN A 327 5.59 10.68 -0.56
CA ASN A 327 6.74 11.56 -0.39
C ASN A 327 6.31 13.02 -0.27
N LEU A 328 5.32 13.48 -1.06
CA LEU A 328 4.77 14.82 -0.95
C LEU A 328 4.06 15.05 0.40
N ARG A 329 3.29 14.06 0.88
CA ARG A 329 2.66 14.16 2.21
C ARG A 329 3.71 14.22 3.32
N LEU A 330 4.70 13.33 3.27
CA LEU A 330 5.80 13.31 4.22
C LEU A 330 6.56 14.64 4.21
N LEU A 331 6.85 15.18 3.03
CA LEU A 331 7.51 16.47 2.86
C LEU A 331 6.72 17.58 3.56
N VAL A 332 5.42 17.71 3.23
CA VAL A 332 4.62 18.82 3.74
C VAL A 332 4.35 18.68 5.24
N ARG A 333 4.05 17.48 5.74
CA ARG A 333 3.92 17.23 7.18
C ARG A 333 5.22 17.48 7.92
N GLY A 334 6.34 16.95 7.41
CA GLY A 334 7.64 17.11 8.03
C GLY A 334 8.04 18.57 8.14
N LYS A 335 7.84 19.35 7.07
CA LYS A 335 8.08 20.79 7.06
C LYS A 335 7.15 21.53 8.03
N ALA A 336 5.86 21.21 8.05
CA ALA A 336 4.91 21.80 8.98
C ALA A 336 5.24 21.49 10.46
N ALA A 337 5.79 20.29 10.72
CA ALA A 337 6.25 19.86 12.04
C ALA A 337 7.66 20.38 12.41
N GLY A 338 8.32 21.13 11.52
CA GLY A 338 9.66 21.67 11.76
C GLY A 338 10.79 20.63 11.74
N LEU A 339 10.58 19.47 11.10
CA LEU A 339 11.62 18.46 10.91
C LEU A 339 12.71 18.98 9.97
N SER A 340 13.94 18.53 10.20
CA SER A 340 15.06 18.86 9.31
C SER A 340 14.91 18.17 7.95
N ASN A 341 15.57 18.72 6.93
CA ASN A 341 15.53 18.14 5.59
C ASN A 341 16.11 16.72 5.57
N GLU A 342 17.14 16.46 6.36
CA GLU A 342 17.80 15.16 6.46
C GLU A 342 16.84 14.09 6.99
N VAL A 343 16.08 14.41 8.06
CA VAL A 343 15.10 13.49 8.64
C VAL A 343 13.99 13.18 7.65
N ILE A 344 13.51 14.20 6.93
CA ILE A 344 12.47 14.03 5.89
C ILE A 344 13.01 13.15 4.75
N GLU A 345 14.23 13.42 4.26
CA GLU A 345 14.85 12.68 3.16
C GLU A 345 15.09 11.21 3.52
N GLU A 346 15.50 10.91 4.76
CA GLU A 346 15.71 9.55 5.26
C GLU A 346 14.44 8.69 5.18
N HIS A 347 13.26 9.31 5.33
CA HIS A 347 11.97 8.62 5.34
C HIS A 347 11.28 8.61 3.96
N MET A 348 11.84 9.29 2.95
CA MET A 348 11.33 9.28 1.58
C MET A 348 11.68 7.97 0.85
N ARG A 349 10.81 7.59 -0.10
CA ARG A 349 10.99 6.41 -0.97
C ARG A 349 11.63 6.73 -2.30
#